data_AF-A0A847IJ33-F1
#
_entry.id   AF-A0A847IJ33-F1
#
_cell.length_a   1.000
_cell.length_b   1.000
_cell.length_c   1.000
_cell.angle_alpha   90.00
_cell.angle_beta   90.00
_cell.angle_gamma   90.00
#
_symmetry.space_group_name_H-M   'P 1'
#
loop_
_entity.id
_entity.type
_entity.pdbx_description
1 polymer ?
#
loop_
_entity_poly.entity_id
_entity_poly.type
_entity_poly.pdbx_seq_one_letter_code
_entity_poly.pdbx_strand_id
1 'polypeptide(L)'
;MSFQLVTLFQSADDPDLTAERLVAQIREDWADHLDPAQVQLDDIIEAGRILSVRIEDKRVGVFQMTDPFAFDVEPLVETSRLLHGGAPNTQGPYFVVSVVPDDEIINALTEDEFVDQGEMETGEELADARLISMVIASLVGCTDTIEAALFHTASQLVSADIVRDTVIQFAPMLPVLLWAEFGVGPHPDSPDEFGGYTSGLDSLGLLDVVVPKSGVGAPETVELLIGVALKQCAEEAPLEPGITLEADAGYFAVDYAADPDDLEETELILLTPVASPN
;
A
#
# COMPACT_ATOMS: atom_id res chain seq x y z
N MET A 1 -14.17 -5.59 -1.73
CA MET A 1 -12.93 -6.22 -1.23
C MET A 1 -11.82 -6.00 -2.23
N SER A 2 -10.65 -5.54 -1.78
CA SER A 2 -9.67 -4.86 -2.63
C SER A 2 -8.51 -5.76 -3.05
N PHE A 3 -8.29 -5.81 -4.36
CA PHE A 3 -7.02 -6.23 -4.95
C PHE A 3 -5.94 -5.16 -4.75
N GLN A 4 -4.74 -5.57 -4.37
CA GLN A 4 -3.64 -4.65 -4.11
C GLN A 4 -2.95 -4.27 -5.39
N LEU A 5 -3.04 -2.99 -5.75
CA LEU A 5 -2.51 -2.46 -6.99
C LEU A 5 -1.75 -1.17 -6.71
N VAL A 6 -0.64 -1.01 -7.43
CA VAL A 6 0.05 0.29 -7.53
C VAL A 6 0.26 0.64 -9.00
N THR A 7 -0.09 1.88 -9.35
CA THR A 7 0.19 2.45 -10.68
C THR A 7 1.45 3.32 -10.61
N LEU A 8 2.43 3.07 -11.48
CA LEU A 8 3.66 3.86 -11.61
C LEU A 8 3.61 4.72 -12.88
N PHE A 9 3.57 6.03 -12.72
CA PHE A 9 3.53 6.97 -13.85
C PHE A 9 4.91 7.17 -14.43
N GLN A 10 5.01 7.14 -15.77
CA GLN A 10 6.28 7.38 -16.46
C GLN A 10 6.25 8.67 -17.28
N SER A 11 7.38 9.37 -17.26
CA SER A 11 7.65 10.50 -18.15
C SER A 11 7.82 10.08 -19.61
N ALA A 12 8.36 8.87 -19.86
CA ALA A 12 8.59 8.29 -21.18
C ALA A 12 8.85 6.77 -21.07
N ASP A 13 8.69 6.05 -22.19
CA ASP A 13 9.12 4.65 -22.29
C ASP A 13 10.64 4.53 -22.08
N ASP A 14 11.06 3.52 -21.30
CA ASP A 14 12.47 3.16 -21.12
C ASP A 14 12.75 1.79 -21.76
N PRO A 15 13.40 1.74 -22.94
CA PRO A 15 13.70 0.47 -23.61
C PRO A 15 14.76 -0.36 -22.87
N ASP A 16 15.53 0.24 -21.95
CA ASP A 16 16.53 -0.46 -21.14
C ASP A 16 15.93 -1.03 -19.84
N LEU A 17 14.64 -0.77 -19.57
CA LEU A 17 13.90 -1.39 -18.48
C LEU A 17 13.37 -2.77 -18.92
N THR A 18 14.18 -3.80 -18.72
CA THR A 18 13.82 -5.20 -19.06
C THR A 18 13.55 -6.04 -17.82
N ALA A 19 12.92 -7.21 -18.00
CA ALA A 19 12.65 -8.14 -16.92
C ALA A 19 13.96 -8.65 -16.29
N GLU A 20 15.00 -8.87 -17.09
CA GLU A 20 16.33 -9.26 -16.61
C GLU A 20 16.96 -8.17 -15.74
N ARG A 21 16.82 -6.91 -16.15
CA ARG A 21 17.32 -5.77 -15.37
C ARG A 21 16.58 -5.66 -14.04
N LEU A 22 15.25 -5.80 -14.06
CA LEU A 22 14.43 -5.80 -12.85
C LEU A 22 14.82 -6.95 -11.91
N VAL A 23 14.95 -8.18 -12.41
CA VAL A 23 15.38 -9.33 -11.60
C VAL A 23 16.77 -9.10 -11.01
N ALA A 24 17.71 -8.54 -11.77
CA ALA A 24 19.03 -8.22 -11.27
C ALA A 24 18.96 -7.16 -10.15
N GLN A 25 18.16 -6.11 -10.33
CA GLN A 25 17.97 -5.07 -9.34
C GLN A 25 17.31 -5.59 -8.06
N ILE A 26 16.27 -6.43 -8.16
CA ILE A 26 15.62 -7.06 -7.00
C ILE A 26 16.64 -7.89 -6.21
N ARG A 27 17.46 -8.70 -6.89
CA ARG A 27 18.49 -9.50 -6.22
C ARG A 27 19.57 -8.65 -5.54
N GLU A 28 19.86 -7.46 -6.07
CA GLU A 28 20.81 -6.53 -5.47
C GLU A 28 20.20 -5.79 -4.27
N ASP A 29 19.02 -5.19 -4.45
CA ASP A 29 18.33 -4.39 -3.43
C ASP A 29 17.95 -5.23 -2.20
N TRP A 30 17.61 -6.51 -2.40
CA TRP A 30 17.07 -7.38 -1.35
C TRP A 30 17.98 -8.55 -0.99
N ALA A 31 19.27 -8.48 -1.30
CA ALA A 31 20.24 -9.56 -1.05
C ALA A 31 20.31 -10.01 0.43
N ASP A 32 20.01 -9.10 1.36
CA ASP A 32 20.00 -9.38 2.80
C ASP A 32 18.68 -9.99 3.30
N HIS A 33 17.63 -10.02 2.46
CA HIS A 33 16.27 -10.42 2.83
C HIS A 33 15.70 -11.58 1.99
N LEU A 34 16.18 -11.78 0.76
CA LEU A 34 15.73 -12.84 -0.15
C LEU A 34 16.88 -13.72 -0.59
N ASP A 35 16.63 -15.03 -0.75
CA ASP A 35 17.56 -15.89 -1.49
C ASP A 35 17.51 -15.51 -2.98
N PRO A 36 18.63 -15.10 -3.61
CA PRO A 36 18.64 -14.76 -5.03
C PRO A 36 18.13 -15.88 -5.95
N ALA A 37 18.17 -17.15 -5.51
CA ALA A 37 17.63 -18.28 -6.23
C ALA A 37 16.08 -18.30 -6.28
N GLN A 38 15.43 -17.63 -5.34
CA GLN A 38 13.97 -17.49 -5.29
C GLN A 38 13.44 -16.36 -6.18
N VAL A 39 14.32 -15.50 -6.71
CA VAL A 39 13.95 -14.42 -7.63
C VAL A 39 14.25 -14.88 -9.06
N GLN A 40 13.23 -15.07 -9.90
CA GLN A 40 13.39 -15.61 -11.25
C GLN A 40 12.57 -14.82 -12.27
N LEU A 41 13.00 -14.86 -13.53
CA LEU A 41 12.14 -14.44 -14.64
C LEU A 41 10.95 -15.38 -14.70
N ASP A 42 9.77 -14.85 -14.97
CA ASP A 42 8.62 -15.70 -15.25
C ASP A 42 8.62 -16.15 -16.72
N ASP A 43 8.30 -17.42 -16.95
CA ASP A 43 8.44 -18.06 -18.27
C ASP A 43 7.30 -17.72 -19.25
N ILE A 44 6.26 -17.00 -18.80
CA ILE A 44 5.02 -16.73 -19.55
C ILE A 44 5.07 -15.39 -20.32
N ILE A 45 6.23 -14.74 -20.39
CA ILE A 45 6.35 -13.42 -21.02
C ILE A 45 5.99 -13.47 -22.52
N GLU A 46 4.86 -12.87 -22.91
CA GLU A 46 4.67 -12.39 -24.27
C GLU A 46 5.58 -11.17 -24.51
N ALA A 47 6.34 -11.22 -25.61
CA ALA A 47 7.37 -10.23 -25.89
C ALA A 47 6.81 -8.80 -25.93
N GLY A 48 7.19 -8.00 -24.92
CA GLY A 48 7.21 -6.53 -25.01
C GLY A 48 6.13 -5.74 -24.27
N ARG A 49 5.28 -6.36 -23.43
CA ARG A 49 4.24 -5.61 -22.69
C ARG A 49 4.12 -5.91 -21.20
N ILE A 50 4.69 -7.02 -20.74
CA ILE A 50 4.60 -7.45 -19.35
C ILE A 50 6.00 -7.83 -18.88
N LEU A 51 6.50 -7.16 -17.84
CA LEU A 51 7.63 -7.67 -17.07
C LEU A 51 7.01 -8.51 -15.94
N SER A 52 7.30 -9.80 -15.89
CA SER A 52 6.85 -10.63 -14.78
C SER A 52 8.03 -11.27 -14.09
N VAL A 53 8.00 -11.22 -12.75
CA VAL A 53 9.02 -11.75 -11.88
C VAL A 53 8.37 -12.74 -10.93
N ARG A 54 9.01 -13.89 -10.75
CA ARG A 54 8.68 -14.83 -9.68
C ARG A 54 9.55 -14.52 -8.47
N ILE A 55 8.93 -14.35 -7.33
CA ILE A 55 9.60 -14.20 -6.03
C ILE A 55 9.00 -15.26 -5.12
N GLU A 56 9.82 -16.21 -4.70
CA GLU A 56 9.37 -17.40 -3.97
C GLU A 56 8.38 -18.23 -4.81
N ASP A 57 7.17 -18.45 -4.32
CA ASP A 57 6.08 -19.13 -5.04
C ASP A 57 5.12 -18.15 -5.71
N LYS A 58 5.25 -16.84 -5.45
CA LYS A 58 4.38 -15.81 -6.00
C LYS A 58 4.90 -15.23 -7.30
N ARG A 59 3.96 -14.80 -8.13
CA ARG A 59 4.23 -14.02 -9.35
C ARG A 59 3.84 -12.58 -9.12
N VAL A 60 4.77 -11.66 -9.39
CA VAL A 60 4.47 -10.24 -9.48
C VAL A 60 4.46 -9.84 -10.95
N GLY A 61 3.35 -9.28 -11.41
CA GLY A 61 3.18 -8.75 -12.75
C GLY A 61 3.42 -7.24 -12.76
N VAL A 62 4.15 -6.78 -13.76
CA VAL A 62 4.38 -5.36 -14.08
C VAL A 62 3.89 -5.15 -15.50
N PHE A 63 2.70 -4.61 -15.62
CA PHE A 63 1.98 -4.49 -16.89
C PHE A 63 2.17 -3.08 -17.43
N GLN A 64 2.75 -2.97 -18.62
CA GLN A 64 2.93 -1.68 -19.27
C GLN A 64 1.66 -1.29 -20.01
N MET A 65 1.13 -0.13 -19.64
CA MET A 65 -0.03 0.49 -20.26
C MET A 65 0.41 1.69 -21.09
N THR A 66 -0.13 1.81 -22.29
CA THR A 66 0.21 2.89 -23.24
C THR A 66 -0.94 3.83 -23.55
N ASP A 67 -2.15 3.46 -23.15
CA ASP A 67 -3.32 4.34 -23.27
C ASP A 67 -3.31 5.37 -22.13
N PRO A 68 -3.98 6.52 -22.25
CA PRO A 68 -4.06 7.50 -21.18
C PRO A 68 -4.67 6.90 -19.90
N PHE A 69 -4.12 7.26 -18.74
CA PHE A 69 -4.66 6.86 -17.46
C PHE A 69 -6.03 7.52 -17.22
N ALA A 70 -7.05 6.71 -16.92
CA ALA A 70 -8.44 7.15 -16.93
C ALA A 70 -8.88 7.84 -15.63
N PHE A 71 -8.27 7.49 -14.50
CA PHE A 71 -8.64 8.02 -13.19
C PHE A 71 -8.16 9.47 -13.01
N ASP A 72 -9.03 10.30 -12.46
CA ASP A 72 -8.73 11.70 -12.19
C ASP A 72 -7.86 11.83 -10.93
N VAL A 73 -6.56 12.04 -11.16
CA VAL A 73 -5.58 12.21 -10.08
C VAL A 73 -5.54 13.63 -9.51
N GLU A 74 -6.23 14.62 -10.11
CA GLU A 74 -6.15 16.02 -9.65
C GLU A 74 -6.47 16.19 -8.15
N PRO A 75 -7.52 15.57 -7.59
CA PRO A 75 -7.81 15.67 -6.17
C PRO A 75 -6.67 15.14 -5.28
N LEU A 76 -5.98 14.08 -5.74
CA LEU A 76 -4.86 13.48 -5.00
C LEU A 76 -3.60 14.33 -5.08
N VAL A 77 -3.39 15.03 -6.20
CA VAL A 77 -2.27 15.98 -6.35
C VAL A 77 -2.42 17.16 -5.39
N GLU A 78 -3.65 17.64 -5.17
CA GLU A 78 -3.91 18.76 -4.25
C GLU A 78 -3.69 18.41 -2.78
N THR A 79 -3.96 17.17 -2.39
CA THR A 79 -3.92 16.72 -0.99
C THR A 79 -2.62 16.00 -0.63
N SER A 80 -1.89 15.46 -1.61
CA SER A 80 -0.67 14.69 -1.36
C SER A 80 0.44 15.56 -0.79
N ARG A 81 0.96 15.12 0.36
CA ARG A 81 2.16 15.69 1.00
C ARG A 81 3.44 14.98 0.59
N LEU A 82 3.32 13.84 -0.10
CA LEU A 82 4.43 12.97 -0.49
C LEU A 82 4.73 13.08 -2.00
N LEU A 83 4.03 13.96 -2.71
CA LEU A 83 4.28 14.24 -4.11
C LEU A 83 5.18 15.46 -4.26
N HIS A 84 6.40 15.21 -4.71
CA HIS A 84 7.36 16.18 -5.22
C HIS A 84 7.20 16.32 -6.74
N GLY A 85 7.32 17.54 -7.27
CA GLY A 85 7.35 17.79 -8.72
C GLY A 85 6.00 18.09 -9.37
N GLY A 86 4.89 17.97 -8.65
CA GLY A 86 3.54 18.28 -9.14
C GLY A 86 2.85 17.07 -9.78
N ALA A 87 1.79 17.32 -10.55
CA ALA A 87 0.99 16.25 -11.15
C ALA A 87 1.84 15.37 -12.10
N PRO A 88 1.77 14.03 -11.98
CA PRO A 88 2.45 13.13 -12.91
C PRO A 88 1.82 13.17 -14.30
N ASN A 89 2.55 12.70 -15.32
CA ASN A 89 2.04 12.63 -16.68
C ASN A 89 1.00 11.50 -16.87
N THR A 90 -0.29 11.81 -16.71
CA THR A 90 -1.39 10.85 -16.95
C THR A 90 -1.68 10.55 -18.41
N GLN A 91 -1.05 11.26 -19.35
CA GLN A 91 -1.17 11.02 -20.79
C GLN A 91 -0.01 10.17 -21.34
N GLY A 92 0.98 9.88 -20.51
CA GLY A 92 2.14 9.05 -20.84
C GLY A 92 1.92 7.57 -20.52
N PRO A 93 2.95 6.74 -20.77
CA PRO A 93 2.93 5.35 -20.35
C PRO A 93 2.94 5.23 -18.82
N TYR A 94 2.40 4.13 -18.32
CA TYR A 94 2.44 3.79 -16.91
C TYR A 94 2.56 2.28 -16.72
N PHE A 95 3.04 1.87 -15.55
CA PHE A 95 2.99 0.47 -15.13
C PHE A 95 1.88 0.25 -14.12
N VAL A 96 1.27 -0.92 -14.20
CA VAL A 96 0.37 -1.48 -13.19
C VAL A 96 1.13 -2.63 -12.53
N VAL A 97 1.29 -2.58 -11.21
CA VAL A 97 2.05 -3.59 -10.45
C VAL A 97 1.16 -4.28 -9.43
N SER A 98 1.09 -5.61 -9.49
CA SER A 98 0.38 -6.42 -8.51
C SER A 98 0.85 -7.88 -8.48
N VAL A 99 0.48 -8.61 -7.44
CA VAL A 99 0.60 -10.07 -7.38
C VAL A 99 -0.48 -10.71 -8.23
N VAL A 100 -0.08 -11.70 -9.04
CA VAL A 100 -0.95 -12.35 -10.02
C VAL A 100 -1.23 -13.78 -9.55
N PRO A 101 -2.45 -14.09 -9.05
CA PRO A 101 -2.77 -15.39 -8.46
C PRO A 101 -2.90 -16.55 -9.47
N ASP A 102 -3.24 -16.29 -10.74
CA ASP A 102 -3.37 -17.32 -11.79
C ASP A 102 -2.86 -16.84 -13.16
N ASP A 103 -2.48 -17.78 -14.02
CA ASP A 103 -2.04 -17.57 -15.40
C ASP A 103 -3.12 -16.90 -16.28
N GLU A 104 -4.41 -17.02 -15.93
CA GLU A 104 -5.52 -16.42 -16.70
C GLU A 104 -5.51 -14.88 -16.67
N ILE A 105 -5.06 -14.27 -15.57
CA ILE A 105 -4.98 -12.81 -15.39
C ILE A 105 -3.93 -12.18 -16.31
N ILE A 106 -2.93 -12.95 -16.76
CA ILE A 106 -1.90 -12.46 -17.69
C ILE A 106 -2.52 -12.06 -19.04
N ASN A 107 -3.67 -12.63 -19.39
CA ASN A 107 -4.40 -12.27 -20.60
C ASN A 107 -5.39 -11.10 -20.41
N ALA A 108 -5.49 -10.52 -19.20
CA ALA A 108 -6.29 -9.32 -18.99
C ALA A 108 -5.71 -8.18 -19.84
N LEU A 109 -6.52 -7.62 -20.73
CA LEU A 109 -6.11 -6.66 -21.74
C LEU A 109 -6.33 -5.20 -21.28
N THR A 110 -6.96 -4.99 -20.12
CA THR A 110 -7.27 -3.68 -19.56
C THR A 110 -7.11 -3.65 -18.04
N GLU A 111 -6.93 -2.45 -17.46
CA GLU A 111 -6.91 -2.23 -16.02
C GLU A 111 -8.21 -2.69 -15.35
N ASP A 112 -9.36 -2.41 -15.96
CA ASP A 112 -10.67 -2.86 -15.46
C ASP A 112 -10.76 -4.40 -15.34
N GLU A 113 -10.28 -5.15 -16.34
CA GLU A 113 -10.26 -6.61 -16.28
C GLU A 113 -9.30 -7.13 -15.21
N PHE A 114 -8.21 -6.40 -14.94
CA PHE A 114 -7.24 -6.73 -13.90
C PHE A 114 -7.79 -6.49 -12.50
N VAL A 115 -8.52 -5.38 -12.31
CA VAL A 115 -9.22 -5.07 -11.05
C VAL A 115 -10.32 -6.10 -10.80
N ASP A 116 -11.18 -6.39 -11.77
CA ASP A 116 -12.29 -7.34 -11.63
C ASP A 116 -11.83 -8.78 -11.33
N GLN A 117 -10.70 -9.22 -11.90
CA GLN A 117 -10.16 -10.56 -11.66
C GLN A 117 -9.27 -10.65 -10.41
N GLY A 118 -8.88 -9.49 -9.86
CA GLY A 118 -8.05 -9.37 -8.68
C GLY A 118 -8.83 -9.45 -7.35
N GLU A 119 -10.16 -9.37 -7.37
CA GLU A 119 -11.02 -9.38 -6.15
C GLU A 119 -11.11 -10.76 -5.46
N MET A 120 -10.00 -11.50 -5.35
CA MET A 120 -9.93 -12.77 -4.62
C MET A 120 -9.13 -12.59 -3.32
N GLU A 121 -9.76 -12.89 -2.19
CA GLU A 121 -9.04 -13.06 -0.91
C GLU A 121 -7.99 -14.17 -1.07
N THR A 122 -6.72 -13.81 -0.90
CA THR A 122 -5.62 -14.78 -0.88
C THR A 122 -5.35 -15.26 0.54
N GLY A 123 -5.76 -14.46 1.55
CA GLY A 123 -5.36 -14.64 2.95
C GLY A 123 -3.89 -14.30 3.19
N GLU A 124 -3.24 -13.70 2.20
CA GLU A 124 -1.81 -13.36 2.20
C GLU A 124 -1.58 -11.90 1.78
N GLU A 125 -2.60 -11.06 2.00
CA GLU A 125 -2.67 -9.67 1.57
C GLU A 125 -1.46 -8.86 2.07
N LEU A 126 -1.04 -9.01 3.33
CA LEU A 126 0.17 -8.35 3.83
C LEU A 126 1.45 -8.78 3.09
N ALA A 127 1.56 -10.07 2.75
CA ALA A 127 2.71 -10.59 2.03
C ALA A 127 2.73 -10.09 0.58
N ASP A 128 1.56 -10.03 -0.06
CA ASP A 128 1.39 -9.50 -1.41
C ASP A 128 1.80 -8.02 -1.48
N ALA A 129 1.32 -7.18 -0.57
CA ALA A 129 1.69 -5.77 -0.48
C ALA A 129 3.20 -5.57 -0.23
N ARG A 130 3.83 -6.44 0.57
CA ARG A 130 5.29 -6.43 0.80
C ARG A 130 6.05 -6.73 -0.50
N LEU A 131 5.64 -7.76 -1.24
CA LEU A 131 6.27 -8.12 -2.52
C LEU A 131 6.09 -7.04 -3.58
N ILE A 132 4.89 -6.48 -3.69
CA ILE A 132 4.60 -5.36 -4.59
C ILE A 132 5.51 -4.17 -4.26
N SER A 133 5.64 -3.81 -2.98
CA SER A 133 6.51 -2.73 -2.52
C SER A 133 7.97 -2.96 -2.93
N MET A 134 8.49 -4.17 -2.74
CA MET A 134 9.86 -4.53 -3.11
C MET A 134 10.10 -4.43 -4.62
N VAL A 135 9.16 -4.92 -5.43
CA VAL A 135 9.24 -4.86 -6.90
C VAL A 135 9.20 -3.41 -7.38
N ILE A 136 8.30 -2.59 -6.84
CA ILE A 136 8.20 -1.17 -7.22
C ILE A 136 9.47 -0.41 -6.86
N ALA A 137 9.99 -0.56 -5.64
CA ALA A 137 11.22 0.08 -5.25
C ALA A 137 12.38 -0.32 -6.18
N SER A 138 12.44 -1.59 -6.59
CA SER A 138 13.44 -2.09 -7.55
C SER A 138 13.22 -1.54 -8.96
N LEU A 139 11.98 -1.41 -9.43
CA LEU A 139 11.64 -0.77 -10.71
C LEU A 139 12.11 0.68 -10.74
N VAL A 140 11.85 1.44 -9.66
CA VAL A 140 12.35 2.82 -9.51
C VAL A 140 13.89 2.84 -9.51
N GLY A 141 14.55 1.85 -8.92
CA GLY A 141 16.02 1.72 -9.01
C GLY A 141 16.54 1.44 -10.42
N CYS A 142 15.71 0.87 -11.29
CA CYS A 142 16.09 0.56 -12.66
C CYS A 142 16.00 1.75 -13.61
N THR A 143 15.20 2.78 -13.33
CA THR A 143 14.96 3.86 -14.28
C THR A 143 14.61 5.18 -13.60
N ASP A 144 15.05 6.28 -14.21
CA ASP A 144 14.66 7.64 -13.81
C ASP A 144 13.35 8.09 -14.49
N THR A 145 12.73 7.25 -15.34
CA THR A 145 11.50 7.63 -16.05
C THR A 145 10.25 7.58 -15.17
N ILE A 146 10.27 6.81 -14.08
CA ILE A 146 9.16 6.69 -13.14
C ILE A 146 9.13 7.93 -12.24
N GLU A 147 8.04 8.70 -12.29
CA GLU A 147 7.91 9.99 -11.60
C GLU A 147 7.18 9.86 -10.26
N ALA A 148 6.11 9.06 -10.23
CA ALA A 148 5.25 8.90 -9.06
C ALA A 148 4.55 7.54 -9.06
N ALA A 149 4.10 7.12 -7.88
CA ALA A 149 3.31 5.93 -7.65
C ALA A 149 1.96 6.29 -7.01
N LEU A 150 0.87 5.74 -7.56
CA LEU A 150 -0.46 5.76 -6.96
C LEU A 150 -0.71 4.42 -6.27
N PHE A 151 -0.77 4.44 -4.94
CA PHE A 151 -1.24 3.33 -4.12
C PHE A 151 -2.76 3.39 -4.05
N HIS A 152 -3.44 2.50 -4.79
CA HIS A 152 -4.90 2.57 -4.94
C HIS A 152 -5.63 2.31 -3.63
N THR A 153 -5.12 1.40 -2.80
CA THR A 153 -5.71 1.06 -1.48
C THR A 153 -5.81 2.28 -0.57
N ALA A 154 -4.76 3.11 -0.52
CA ALA A 154 -4.73 4.33 0.28
C ALA A 154 -5.23 5.57 -0.47
N SER A 155 -5.54 5.44 -1.77
CA SER A 155 -5.69 6.58 -2.68
C SER A 155 -4.55 7.61 -2.54
N GLN A 156 -3.31 7.14 -2.40
CA GLN A 156 -2.14 7.99 -2.15
C GLN A 156 -1.23 8.10 -3.37
N LEU A 157 -0.90 9.33 -3.73
CA LEU A 157 0.07 9.65 -4.77
C LEU A 157 1.41 10.06 -4.15
N VAL A 158 2.48 9.32 -4.44
CA VAL A 158 3.79 9.42 -3.78
C VAL A 158 4.89 9.54 -4.83
N SER A 159 5.87 10.43 -4.66
CA SER A 159 6.99 10.50 -5.60
C SER A 159 7.86 9.26 -5.55
N ALA A 160 8.39 8.87 -6.72
CA ALA A 160 9.15 7.64 -6.89
C ALA A 160 10.37 7.55 -5.95
N ASP A 161 11.08 8.67 -5.73
CA ASP A 161 12.21 8.75 -4.79
C ASP A 161 11.78 8.43 -3.36
N ILE A 162 10.67 9.01 -2.89
CA ILE A 162 10.11 8.73 -1.57
C ILE A 162 9.70 7.27 -1.45
N VAL A 163 9.08 6.70 -2.48
CA VAL A 163 8.69 5.28 -2.48
C VAL A 163 9.92 4.40 -2.28
N ARG A 164 10.95 4.56 -3.11
CA ARG A 164 12.16 3.73 -3.03
C ARG A 164 12.85 3.87 -1.68
N ASP A 165 13.06 5.10 -1.20
CA ASP A 165 13.70 5.34 0.09
C ASP A 165 12.91 4.73 1.25
N THR A 166 11.57 4.91 1.25
CA THR A 166 10.70 4.40 2.30
C THR A 166 10.69 2.87 2.33
N VAL A 167 10.53 2.21 1.18
CA VAL A 167 10.50 0.74 1.12
C VAL A 167 11.83 0.16 1.58
N ILE A 168 12.96 0.70 1.13
CA ILE A 168 14.31 0.24 1.55
C ILE A 168 14.50 0.44 3.06
N GLN A 169 14.07 1.57 3.61
CA GLN A 169 14.22 1.86 5.04
C GLN A 169 13.40 0.93 5.94
N PHE A 170 12.21 0.52 5.50
CA PHE A 170 11.31 -0.31 6.29
C PHE A 170 11.55 -1.81 6.12
N ALA A 171 12.31 -2.24 5.12
CA ALA A 171 12.56 -3.64 4.84
C ALA A 171 13.12 -4.41 6.05
N PRO A 172 12.67 -5.66 6.30
CA PRO A 172 11.72 -6.44 5.50
C PRO A 172 10.23 -6.20 5.86
N MET A 173 9.92 -5.21 6.69
CA MET A 173 8.53 -4.91 7.08
C MET A 173 7.80 -4.15 5.96
N LEU A 174 6.47 -4.26 5.93
CA LEU A 174 5.63 -3.46 5.03
C LEU A 174 5.73 -1.98 5.41
N PRO A 175 6.04 -1.07 4.47
CA PRO A 175 5.91 0.37 4.71
C PRO A 175 4.43 0.76 4.71
N VAL A 176 3.70 0.44 5.79
CA VAL A 176 2.24 0.63 5.91
C VAL A 176 1.77 2.06 5.62
N LEU A 177 2.65 3.05 5.83
CA LEU A 177 2.39 4.46 5.53
C LEU A 177 2.14 4.75 4.04
N LEU A 178 2.58 3.87 3.14
CA LEU A 178 2.27 3.97 1.70
C LEU A 178 0.94 3.29 1.34
N TRP A 179 0.51 2.34 2.16
CA TRP A 179 -0.61 1.44 1.87
C TRP A 179 -1.91 1.81 2.59
N ALA A 180 -1.84 2.68 3.59
CA ALA A 180 -3.00 3.20 4.32
C ALA A 180 -2.94 4.72 4.50
N GLU A 181 -4.10 5.36 4.48
CA GLU A 181 -4.29 6.74 4.88
C GLU A 181 -4.36 6.87 6.40
N PHE A 182 -3.82 7.97 6.94
CA PHE A 182 -3.90 8.33 8.35
C PHE A 182 -4.51 9.73 8.50
N GLY A 183 -5.80 9.77 8.79
CA GLY A 183 -6.56 11.00 8.96
C GLY A 183 -6.64 11.42 10.42
N VAL A 184 -6.33 12.67 10.73
CA VAL A 184 -6.50 13.23 12.08
C VAL A 184 -7.13 14.62 12.00
N GLY A 185 -8.11 14.87 12.88
CA GLY A 185 -8.84 16.11 12.92
C GLY A 185 -9.47 16.41 14.28
N PRO A 186 -9.92 17.65 14.50
CA PRO A 186 -10.66 18.01 15.70
C PRO A 186 -12.02 17.30 15.71
N HIS A 187 -12.49 16.92 16.91
CA HIS A 187 -13.81 16.35 17.09
C HIS A 187 -14.89 17.38 16.69
N PRO A 188 -15.95 17.00 15.96
CA PRO A 188 -16.97 17.92 15.45
C PRO A 188 -17.60 18.80 16.55
N ASP A 189 -17.87 18.19 17.71
CA ASP A 189 -18.48 18.87 18.86
C ASP A 189 -17.48 19.47 19.86
N SER A 190 -16.17 19.24 19.68
CA SER A 190 -15.15 19.59 20.69
C SER A 190 -13.82 19.89 20.00
N PRO A 191 -13.59 21.15 19.57
CA PRO A 191 -12.41 21.52 18.78
C PRO A 191 -11.05 21.31 19.46
N ASP A 192 -11.04 21.23 20.79
CA ASP A 192 -9.85 20.96 21.61
C ASP A 192 -9.58 19.46 21.79
N GLU A 193 -10.50 18.59 21.37
CA GLU A 193 -10.33 17.14 21.36
C GLU A 193 -10.02 16.70 19.93
N PHE A 194 -9.06 15.81 19.77
CA PHE A 194 -8.72 15.23 18.48
C PHE A 194 -9.21 13.79 18.39
N GLY A 195 -9.53 13.39 17.18
CA GLY A 195 -9.76 12.02 16.79
C GLY A 195 -9.05 11.73 15.47
N GLY A 196 -9.19 10.51 15.00
CA GLY A 196 -8.61 10.13 13.72
C GLY A 196 -9.06 8.76 13.27
N TYR A 197 -8.65 8.41 12.06
CA TYR A 197 -8.97 7.15 11.43
C TYR A 197 -7.80 6.68 10.56
N THR A 198 -7.80 5.38 10.25
CA THR A 198 -7.08 4.84 9.10
C THR A 198 -8.06 4.45 8.00
N SER A 199 -7.58 4.42 6.77
CA SER A 199 -8.31 3.87 5.62
C SER A 199 -7.36 3.05 4.75
N GLY A 200 -7.79 1.86 4.33
CA GLY A 200 -7.03 0.97 3.45
C GLY A 200 -6.28 -0.17 4.15
N LEU A 201 -6.37 -0.27 5.48
CA LEU A 201 -5.83 -1.43 6.21
C LEU A 201 -6.64 -2.71 5.92
N ASP A 202 -7.94 -2.56 5.66
CA ASP A 202 -8.84 -3.64 5.22
C ASP A 202 -8.32 -4.37 3.98
N SER A 203 -7.75 -3.63 3.04
CA SER A 203 -7.16 -4.10 1.79
C SER A 203 -5.86 -4.89 2.03
N LEU A 204 -5.34 -4.84 3.25
CA LEU A 204 -4.20 -5.64 3.73
C LEU A 204 -4.65 -6.84 4.57
N GLY A 205 -5.95 -7.13 4.66
CA GLY A 205 -6.49 -8.17 5.54
C GLY A 205 -6.46 -7.79 7.03
N LEU A 206 -6.32 -6.50 7.34
CA LEU A 206 -6.33 -5.94 8.69
C LEU A 206 -7.64 -5.18 8.93
N LEU A 207 -7.81 -4.56 10.10
CA LEU A 207 -8.96 -3.67 10.34
C LEU A 207 -8.51 -2.22 10.40
N ASP A 208 -9.28 -1.35 9.76
CA ASP A 208 -9.12 0.09 9.92
C ASP A 208 -9.45 0.52 11.36
N VAL A 209 -8.77 1.56 11.81
CA VAL A 209 -8.77 2.02 13.19
C VAL A 209 -9.48 3.34 13.26
N VAL A 210 -10.38 3.50 14.22
CA VAL A 210 -11.04 4.77 14.54
C VAL A 210 -10.76 5.12 15.99
N VAL A 211 -10.27 6.35 16.19
CA VAL A 211 -10.12 6.99 17.50
C VAL A 211 -11.10 8.16 17.54
N PRO A 212 -12.31 8.02 18.11
CA PRO A 212 -13.27 9.11 18.11
C PRO A 212 -12.77 10.31 18.91
N LYS A 213 -12.10 10.02 20.03
CA LYS A 213 -11.52 11.00 20.96
C LYS A 213 -10.24 10.41 21.54
N SER A 214 -9.09 10.99 21.24
CA SER A 214 -7.80 10.48 21.69
C SER A 214 -7.42 10.98 23.09
N GLY A 215 -7.97 12.12 23.52
CA GLY A 215 -7.57 12.81 24.75
C GLY A 215 -6.20 13.50 24.66
N VAL A 216 -5.58 13.52 23.48
CA VAL A 216 -4.27 14.12 23.20
C VAL A 216 -4.34 15.01 21.94
N GLY A 217 -3.22 15.64 21.58
CA GLY A 217 -3.13 16.49 20.38
C GLY A 217 -3.12 15.70 19.08
N ALA A 218 -3.17 16.43 17.96
CA ALA A 218 -3.12 15.82 16.63
C ALA A 218 -1.85 14.97 16.38
N PRO A 219 -0.62 15.44 16.67
CA PRO A 219 0.59 14.66 16.44
C PRO A 219 0.58 13.32 17.19
N GLU A 220 0.20 13.35 18.48
CA GLU A 220 0.15 12.14 19.31
C GLU A 220 -0.96 11.18 18.86
N THR A 221 -2.05 11.72 18.30
CA THR A 221 -3.13 10.89 17.70
C THR A 221 -2.64 10.19 16.43
N VAL A 222 -1.87 10.89 15.57
CA VAL A 222 -1.26 10.27 14.38
C VAL A 222 -0.30 9.15 14.80
N GLU A 223 0.56 9.39 15.78
CA GLU A 223 1.51 8.39 16.29
C GLU A 223 0.79 7.16 16.86
N LEU A 224 -0.34 7.34 17.56
CA LEU A 224 -1.18 6.24 18.02
C LEU A 224 -1.70 5.40 16.85
N LEU A 225 -2.28 6.02 15.82
CA LEU A 225 -2.82 5.30 14.66
C LEU A 225 -1.72 4.53 13.92
N ILE A 226 -0.56 5.16 13.69
CA ILE A 226 0.61 4.51 13.08
C ILE A 226 1.07 3.33 13.94
N GLY A 227 1.18 3.50 15.26
CA GLY A 227 1.59 2.44 16.18
C GLY A 227 0.64 1.24 16.15
N VAL A 228 -0.67 1.48 16.08
CA VAL A 228 -1.68 0.42 16.00
C VAL A 228 -1.61 -0.30 14.64
N ALA A 229 -1.51 0.43 13.54
CA ALA A 229 -1.35 -0.15 12.20
C ALA A 229 -0.08 -1.02 12.12
N LEU A 230 1.06 -0.52 12.60
CA LEU A 230 2.31 -1.28 12.66
C LEU A 230 2.19 -2.53 13.54
N LYS A 231 1.45 -2.45 14.65
CA LYS A 231 1.20 -3.60 15.52
C LYS A 231 0.39 -4.68 14.80
N GLN A 232 -0.70 -4.31 14.11
CA GLN A 232 -1.46 -5.24 13.28
C GLN A 232 -0.59 -5.89 12.21
N CYS A 233 0.25 -5.12 11.51
CA CYS A 233 1.19 -5.66 10.52
C CYS A 233 2.24 -6.62 11.12
N ALA A 234 2.67 -6.38 12.35
CA ALA A 234 3.66 -7.21 13.04
C ALA A 234 3.05 -8.51 13.58
N GLU A 235 1.78 -8.48 13.98
CA GLU A 235 1.00 -9.66 14.41
C GLU A 235 0.41 -10.41 13.21
N GLU A 236 0.44 -9.81 12.02
CA GLU A 236 -0.15 -10.31 10.77
C GLU A 236 -1.64 -10.65 10.94
N ALA A 237 -2.32 -9.89 11.80
CA ALA A 237 -3.72 -10.06 12.14
C ALA A 237 -4.30 -8.78 12.78
N PRO A 238 -5.63 -8.58 12.72
CA PRO A 238 -6.30 -7.57 13.51
C PRO A 238 -6.09 -7.75 15.01
N LEU A 239 -6.07 -6.63 15.74
CA LEU A 239 -6.01 -6.67 17.20
C LEU A 239 -7.32 -7.24 17.78
N GLU A 240 -7.22 -8.12 18.77
CA GLU A 240 -8.40 -8.69 19.43
C GLU A 240 -9.15 -7.64 20.28
N PRO A 241 -10.49 -7.65 20.28
CA PRO A 241 -11.27 -6.78 21.16
C PRO A 241 -11.14 -7.21 22.63
N GLY A 242 -11.30 -6.26 23.54
CA GLY A 242 -11.19 -6.47 24.99
C GLY A 242 -9.77 -6.36 25.55
N ILE A 243 -8.75 -6.17 24.71
CA ILE A 243 -7.39 -5.85 25.17
C ILE A 243 -7.27 -4.36 25.51
N THR A 244 -6.24 -4.02 26.28
CA THR A 244 -5.82 -2.63 26.52
C THR A 244 -4.45 -2.42 25.89
N LEU A 245 -4.36 -1.43 25.01
CA LEU A 245 -3.11 -0.97 24.42
C LEU A 245 -2.49 0.10 25.30
N GLU A 246 -1.18 -0.02 25.51
CA GLU A 246 -0.35 1.04 26.06
C GLU A 246 0.34 1.77 24.91
N ALA A 247 0.17 3.09 24.86
CA ALA A 247 0.83 3.98 23.92
C ALA A 247 1.35 5.21 24.67
N ASP A 248 2.22 5.99 24.04
CA ASP A 248 2.73 7.23 24.64
C ASP A 248 1.60 8.23 24.94
N ALA A 249 0.51 8.17 24.16
CA ALA A 249 -0.72 8.94 24.37
C ALA A 249 -1.55 8.48 25.59
N GLY A 250 -1.27 7.31 26.17
CA GLY A 250 -2.01 6.73 27.29
C GLY A 250 -2.46 5.29 27.04
N TYR A 251 -3.51 4.88 27.75
CA TYR A 251 -4.08 3.53 27.64
C TYR A 251 -5.38 3.57 26.85
N PHE A 252 -5.57 2.62 25.94
CA PHE A 252 -6.73 2.55 25.05
C PHE A 252 -7.34 1.15 25.10
N ALA A 253 -8.64 1.07 25.38
CA ALA A 253 -9.40 -0.15 25.18
C ALA A 253 -9.64 -0.36 23.68
N VAL A 254 -9.45 -1.60 23.23
CA VAL A 254 -9.73 -2.05 21.87
C VAL A 254 -11.11 -2.69 21.86
N ASP A 255 -12.02 -2.16 21.05
CA ASP A 255 -13.32 -2.77 20.76
C ASP A 255 -13.51 -2.83 19.24
N TYR A 256 -14.51 -3.58 18.77
CA TYR A 256 -14.96 -3.52 17.38
C TYR A 256 -16.23 -2.68 17.24
N ALA A 257 -16.33 -1.95 16.14
CA ALA A 257 -17.50 -1.21 15.75
C ALA A 257 -17.84 -1.51 14.28
N ALA A 258 -19.11 -1.41 13.90
CA ALA A 258 -19.47 -1.44 12.50
C ALA A 258 -19.05 -0.14 11.82
N ASP A 259 -18.57 -0.24 10.59
CA ASP A 259 -18.34 0.92 9.73
C ASP A 259 -19.70 1.60 9.43
N PRO A 260 -19.86 2.91 9.76
CA PRO A 260 -21.11 3.62 9.53
C PRO A 260 -21.41 3.88 8.05
N ASP A 261 -20.40 3.85 7.18
CA ASP A 261 -20.50 4.18 5.76
C ASP A 261 -20.57 2.93 4.86
N ASP A 262 -20.44 1.73 5.45
CA ASP A 262 -20.51 0.46 4.73
C ASP A 262 -21.83 -0.32 4.99
N LEU A 263 -22.43 -0.82 3.89
CA LEU A 263 -23.63 -1.63 3.90
C LEU A 263 -23.33 -3.14 4.00
N GLU A 264 -22.06 -3.55 3.89
CA GLU A 264 -21.59 -4.94 3.97
C GLU A 264 -21.14 -5.38 5.38
N GLU A 265 -21.33 -4.53 6.39
CA GLU A 265 -20.98 -4.78 7.80
C GLU A 265 -19.48 -4.93 8.09
N THR A 266 -18.60 -4.17 7.41
CA THR A 266 -17.16 -4.13 7.74
C THR A 266 -16.94 -3.73 9.20
N GLU A 267 -16.10 -4.47 9.92
CA GLU A 267 -15.71 -4.17 11.30
C GLU A 267 -14.50 -3.21 11.31
N LEU A 268 -14.49 -2.28 12.27
CA LEU A 268 -13.40 -1.35 12.53
C LEU A 268 -12.92 -1.53 13.97
N ILE A 269 -11.63 -1.28 14.21
CA ILE A 269 -11.09 -1.16 15.56
C ILE A 269 -11.48 0.20 16.14
N LEU A 270 -12.25 0.20 17.22
CA LEU A 270 -12.56 1.36 18.02
C LEU A 270 -11.57 1.48 19.19
N LEU A 271 -10.81 2.56 19.23
CA LEU A 271 -9.91 2.87 20.34
C LEU A 271 -10.52 3.91 21.27
N THR A 272 -10.77 3.51 22.51
CA THR A 272 -11.33 4.39 23.55
C THR A 272 -10.31 4.62 24.67
N PRO A 273 -9.97 5.88 25.01
CA PRO A 273 -9.08 6.16 26.14
C PRO A 273 -9.64 5.58 27.45
N VAL A 274 -8.77 4.94 28.22
CA VAL A 274 -9.09 4.38 29.55
C VAL A 274 -8.05 4.79 30.58
N ALA A 275 -8.41 4.70 31.86
CA ALA A 275 -7.44 4.85 32.93
C ALA A 275 -6.43 3.70 32.89
N SER A 276 -5.20 3.97 33.36
CA SER A 276 -4.15 2.94 33.46
C SER A 276 -4.67 1.70 34.20
N PRO A 277 -4.49 0.48 33.63
CA PRO A 277 -4.87 -0.74 34.31
C PRO A 277 -3.98 -0.92 35.56
N ASN A 278 -4.60 -1.06 36.73
CA ASN A 278 -3.91 -1.29 38.01
C ASN A 278 -3.19 -2.64 38.07
#